data_AF-A0AAU4DU29-F1
#
_entry.id   AF-A0AAU4DU29-F1
#
_cell.length_a   1.000
_cell.length_b   1.000
_cell.length_c   1.000
_cell.angle_alpha   90.00
_cell.angle_beta   90.00
_cell.angle_gamma   90.00
#
_symmetry.space_group_name_H-M   'P 1'
#
loop_
_entity.id
_entity.type
_entity.pdbx_description
1 polymer ?
#
loop_
_entity_poly.entity_id
_entity_poly.type
_entity_poly.pdbx_seq_one_letter_code
_entity_poly.pdbx_strand_id
1 'polypeptide(L)'
;MTTPTSVTVEGMLAAQNSFREAHSSARSQLAAMTEQVSMLGSNWTGDAAGTFNGAMQTWLQDFNGVVSALDGMTHTLEQNTGVYRSTTANADQIASGVASSMHTPLAGL
;
A
#
# COMPACT_ATOMS: atom_id res chain seq x y z
N MET A 1 -29.07 -7.91 -8.80
CA MET A 1 -28.64 -6.52 -8.57
C MET A 1 -27.24 -6.58 -8.00
N THR A 2 -26.26 -6.07 -8.73
CA THR A 2 -24.84 -6.27 -8.46
C THR A 2 -24.34 -5.22 -7.47
N THR A 3 -24.09 -5.65 -6.23
CA THR A 3 -23.40 -4.91 -5.17
C THR A 3 -21.91 -5.30 -4.99
N PRO A 4 -21.08 -5.55 -6.03
CA PRO A 4 -19.68 -5.93 -5.82
C PRO A 4 -18.76 -4.74 -5.54
N THR A 5 -19.12 -3.53 -5.98
CA THR A 5 -18.21 -2.36 -5.99
C THR A 5 -17.95 -1.76 -4.61
N SER A 6 -18.91 -1.76 -3.70
CA SER A 6 -18.70 -1.23 -2.34
C SER A 6 -17.83 -2.17 -1.50
N VAL A 7 -18.02 -3.48 -1.64
CA VAL A 7 -17.26 -4.51 -0.90
C VAL A 7 -15.79 -4.53 -1.34
N THR A 8 -15.51 -4.28 -2.63
CA THR A 8 -14.13 -4.22 -3.12
C THR A 8 -13.36 -3.00 -2.63
N VAL A 9 -14.01 -1.84 -2.47
CA VAL A 9 -13.38 -0.63 -1.91
C VAL A 9 -12.99 -0.83 -0.44
N GLU A 10 -13.88 -1.44 0.35
CA GLU A 10 -13.63 -1.71 1.76
C GLU A 10 -12.45 -2.69 1.94
N GLY A 11 -12.39 -3.73 1.10
CA GLY A 11 -11.25 -4.65 1.04
C GLY A 11 -9.93 -3.98 0.63
N MET A 12 -9.95 -3.05 -0.33
CA MET A 12 -8.76 -2.29 -0.74
C MET A 12 -8.28 -1.33 0.37
N LEU A 13 -9.19 -0.71 1.12
CA LEU A 13 -8.85 0.13 2.28
C LEU A 13 -8.21 -0.68 3.40
N ALA A 14 -8.76 -1.85 3.72
CA ALA A 14 -8.18 -2.75 4.71
C ALA A 14 -6.76 -3.19 4.28
N ALA A 15 -6.59 -3.62 3.03
CA ALA A 15 -5.29 -3.99 2.49
C ALA A 15 -4.29 -2.82 2.54
N GLN A 16 -4.71 -1.61 2.17
CA GLN A 16 -3.88 -0.42 2.22
C GLN A 16 -3.34 -0.15 3.64
N ASN A 17 -4.17 -0.30 4.67
CA ASN A 17 -3.73 -0.14 6.05
C ASN A 17 -2.69 -1.21 6.42
N SER A 18 -2.94 -2.48 6.07
CA SER A 18 -1.97 -3.56 6.32
C SER A 18 -0.64 -3.32 5.61
N PHE A 19 -0.65 -2.83 4.36
CA PHE A 19 0.58 -2.50 3.63
C PHE A 19 1.32 -1.30 4.24
N ARG A 20 0.60 -0.27 4.70
CA ARG A 20 1.20 0.86 5.41
C ARG A 20 1.89 0.43 6.70
N GLU A 21 1.21 -0.40 7.50
CA GLU A 21 1.76 -0.93 8.75
C GLU A 21 2.98 -1.80 8.49
N ALA A 22 2.90 -2.72 7.51
CA ALA A 22 4.01 -3.57 7.10
C ALA A 22 5.20 -2.75 6.59
N HIS A 23 4.96 -1.72 5.76
CA HIS A 23 5.99 -0.81 5.27
C HIS A 23 6.68 -0.06 6.41
N SER A 24 5.90 0.54 7.32
CA SER A 24 6.43 1.25 8.49
C SER A 24 7.26 0.33 9.39
N SER A 25 6.77 -0.88 9.64
CA SER A 25 7.48 -1.88 10.45
C SER A 25 8.78 -2.33 9.78
N ALA A 26 8.75 -2.64 8.48
CA ALA A 26 9.93 -3.03 7.72
C ALA A 26 10.99 -1.91 7.71
N ARG A 27 10.60 -0.65 7.52
CA ARG A 27 11.52 0.50 7.62
C ARG A 27 12.18 0.60 8.99
N SER A 28 11.39 0.45 10.06
CA SER A 28 11.92 0.49 11.43
C SER A 28 12.92 -0.65 11.67
N GLN A 29 12.63 -1.85 11.18
CA GLN A 29 13.52 -3.00 11.30
C GLN A 29 14.81 -2.82 10.50
N LEU A 30 14.73 -2.27 9.29
CA LEU A 30 15.89 -1.95 8.46
C LEU A 30 16.82 -0.95 9.15
N ALA A 31 16.26 0.11 9.72
CA ALA A 31 17.03 1.12 10.45
C ALA A 31 17.73 0.51 11.68
N ALA A 32 17.00 -0.26 12.49
CA ALA A 32 17.54 -0.92 13.67
C ALA A 32 18.67 -1.91 13.33
N MET A 33 18.50 -2.71 12.28
CA MET A 33 19.55 -3.62 11.82
C MET A 33 20.77 -2.86 11.29
N THR A 34 20.56 -1.80 10.50
CA THR A 34 21.68 -0.99 9.98
C THR A 34 22.55 -0.46 11.12
N GLU A 35 21.93 0.04 12.19
CA GLU A 35 22.64 0.53 13.39
C GLU A 35 23.41 -0.60 14.11
N GLN A 36 22.78 -1.75 14.33
CA GLN A 36 23.41 -2.90 14.99
C GLN A 36 24.63 -3.41 14.20
N VAL A 37 24.53 -3.44 12.88
CA VAL A 37 25.59 -3.91 11.99
C VAL A 37 26.76 -2.94 11.99
N SER A 38 26.47 -1.63 11.95
CA SER A 38 27.51 -0.60 12.07
C SER A 38 28.25 -0.68 13.41
N MET A 39 27.52 -0.91 14.51
CA MET A 39 28.09 -1.04 15.85
C MET A 39 28.96 -2.30 15.97
N LEU A 40 28.46 -3.43 15.46
CA LEU A 40 29.19 -4.70 15.49
C LEU A 40 30.47 -4.61 14.64
N GLY A 41 30.37 -4.10 13.41
CA GLY A 41 31.51 -3.96 12.51
C GLY A 41 32.59 -3.01 13.01
N SER A 42 32.25 -2.05 13.87
CA SER A 42 33.22 -1.14 14.49
C SER A 42 34.06 -1.82 15.58
N ASN A 43 33.53 -2.86 16.24
CA ASN A 43 34.17 -3.50 17.39
C ASN A 43 34.66 -4.93 17.09
N TRP A 44 34.21 -5.53 15.99
CA TRP A 44 34.56 -6.89 15.60
C TRP A 44 35.42 -6.89 14.34
N THR A 45 36.65 -7.40 14.46
CA THR A 45 37.66 -7.42 13.39
C THR A 45 38.13 -8.84 13.08
N GLY A 46 38.70 -9.03 11.88
CA GLY A 46 39.24 -10.31 11.40
C GLY A 46 38.46 -10.86 10.20
N ASP A 47 38.94 -11.95 9.61
CA ASP A 47 38.39 -12.52 8.37
C ASP A 47 36.91 -12.92 8.49
N ALA A 48 36.51 -13.45 9.65
CA ALA A 48 35.12 -13.78 9.95
C ALA A 48 34.23 -12.53 10.00
N ALA A 49 34.73 -11.44 10.58
CA ALA A 49 34.01 -10.16 10.65
C ALA A 49 33.84 -9.57 9.25
N GLY A 50 34.86 -9.65 8.39
CA GLY A 50 34.77 -9.23 6.99
C GLY A 50 33.68 -9.99 6.21
N THR A 51 33.64 -11.32 6.37
CA THR A 51 32.63 -12.16 5.72
C THR A 51 31.21 -11.84 6.21
N PHE A 52 31.03 -11.68 7.52
CA PHE A 52 29.74 -11.33 8.10
C PHE A 52 29.27 -9.95 7.66
N ASN A 53 30.14 -8.93 7.72
CA ASN A 53 29.80 -7.57 7.32
C ASN A 53 29.41 -7.50 5.83
N GLY A 54 30.10 -8.24 4.97
CA GLY A 54 29.75 -8.36 3.56
C GLY A 54 28.38 -9.00 3.35
N ALA A 55 28.12 -10.15 3.98
CA ALA A 55 26.82 -10.83 3.90
C ALA A 55 25.68 -9.95 4.41
N MET A 56 25.95 -9.18 5.46
CA MET A 56 24.96 -8.30 6.08
C MET A 56 24.66 -7.05 5.25
N GLN A 57 25.66 -6.48 4.55
CA GLN A 57 25.41 -5.42 3.57
C GLN A 57 24.51 -5.91 2.43
N THR A 58 24.74 -7.12 1.92
CA THR A 58 23.84 -7.73 0.93
C THR A 58 22.43 -7.91 1.50
N TRP A 59 22.30 -8.43 2.72
CA TRP A 59 21.01 -8.57 3.38
C TRP A 59 20.27 -7.23 3.55
N LEU A 60 20.97 -6.17 3.98
CA LEU A 60 20.40 -4.83 4.11
C LEU A 60 19.91 -4.28 2.76
N GLN A 61 20.68 -4.49 1.70
CA GLN A 61 20.30 -4.09 0.34
C GLN A 61 19.05 -4.83 -0.13
N ASP A 62 19.00 -6.15 0.04
CA ASP A 62 17.86 -6.97 -0.35
C ASP A 62 16.61 -6.58 0.45
N PHE A 63 16.76 -6.34 1.75
CA PHE A 63 15.66 -5.93 2.62
C PHE A 63 15.14 -4.52 2.27
N ASN A 64 16.00 -3.61 1.85
CA ASN A 64 15.58 -2.33 1.29
C ASN A 64 14.76 -2.49 -0.01
N GLY A 65 15.04 -3.55 -0.79
CA GLY A 65 14.21 -3.95 -1.93
C GLY A 65 12.78 -4.32 -1.50
N VAL A 66 12.63 -5.07 -0.40
CA VAL A 66 11.31 -5.40 0.18
C VAL A 66 10.57 -4.15 0.63
N VAL A 67 11.26 -3.23 1.34
CA VAL A 67 10.70 -1.95 1.76
C VAL A 67 10.17 -1.16 0.55
N SER A 68 10.95 -1.09 -0.53
CA SER A 68 10.57 -0.38 -1.75
C SER A 68 9.36 -1.02 -2.45
N ALA A 69 9.26 -2.35 -2.44
CA ALA A 69 8.10 -3.05 -2.99
C ALA A 69 6.81 -2.78 -2.19
N LEU A 70 6.91 -2.73 -0.85
CA LEU A 70 5.78 -2.38 0.02
C LEU A 70 5.30 -0.93 -0.19
N ASP A 71 6.23 0.00 -0.42
CA ASP A 71 5.91 1.39 -0.77
C ASP A 71 5.17 1.47 -2.11
N GLY A 72 5.66 0.76 -3.14
CA GLY A 72 5.00 0.68 -4.44
C GLY A 72 3.59 0.08 -4.39
N MET A 73 3.37 -0.95 -3.57
CA MET A 73 2.04 -1.52 -3.33
C MET A 73 1.11 -0.52 -2.63
N THR A 74 1.60 0.19 -1.62
CA THR A 74 0.84 1.23 -0.92
C THR A 74 0.39 2.31 -1.90
N HIS A 75 1.31 2.80 -2.73
CA HIS A 75 1.04 3.83 -3.72
C HIS A 75 0.02 3.38 -4.78
N THR A 76 0.17 2.16 -5.29
CA THR A 76 -0.74 1.59 -6.29
C THR A 76 -2.15 1.42 -5.73
N LEU A 77 -2.28 0.96 -4.48
CA LEU A 77 -3.58 0.84 -3.81
C LEU A 77 -4.23 2.21 -3.57
N GLU A 78 -3.45 3.23 -3.20
CA GLU A 78 -3.96 4.61 -3.07
C GLU A 78 -4.52 5.15 -4.38
N GLN A 79 -3.76 5.02 -5.47
CA GLN A 79 -4.20 5.47 -6.79
C GLN A 79 -5.49 4.76 -7.20
N ASN A 80 -5.52 3.43 -7.10
CA ASN A 80 -6.67 2.63 -7.49
C ASN A 80 -7.91 2.96 -6.65
N THR A 81 -7.76 3.10 -5.32
CA THR A 81 -8.88 3.41 -4.43
C THR A 81 -9.42 4.82 -4.68
N GLY A 82 -8.55 5.79 -4.96
CA GLY A 82 -8.95 7.16 -5.32
C GLY A 82 -9.75 7.23 -6.61
N VAL A 83 -9.28 6.55 -7.67
CA VAL A 83 -9.99 6.42 -8.95
C VAL A 83 -11.34 5.72 -8.76
N TYR A 84 -11.39 4.67 -7.96
CA TYR A 84 -12.62 3.93 -7.69
C TYR A 84 -13.65 4.81 -6.98
N ARG A 85 -13.24 5.54 -5.94
CA ARG A 85 -14.13 6.46 -5.20
C ARG A 85 -14.70 7.54 -6.12
N SER A 86 -13.86 8.15 -6.96
CA SER A 86 -14.27 9.16 -7.93
C SER A 86 -15.26 8.61 -8.97
N THR A 87 -14.97 7.43 -9.53
CA THR A 87 -15.82 6.80 -10.55
C THR A 87 -17.18 6.39 -9.98
N THR A 88 -17.19 5.82 -8.77
CA THR A 88 -18.42 5.37 -8.11
C THR A 88 -19.31 6.56 -7.74
N ALA A 89 -18.72 7.64 -7.19
CA ALA A 89 -19.47 8.87 -6.90
C ALA A 89 -20.12 9.48 -8.15
N ASN A 90 -19.39 9.53 -9.27
CA ASN A 90 -19.94 9.98 -10.55
C ASN A 90 -21.07 9.07 -11.05
N ALA A 91 -20.89 7.75 -10.97
CA ALA A 91 -21.90 6.79 -11.39
C ALA A 91 -23.18 6.91 -10.55
N ASP A 92 -23.07 7.07 -9.22
CA ASP A 92 -24.21 7.26 -8.33
C ASP A 92 -24.95 8.58 -8.60
N GLN A 93 -24.22 9.67 -8.88
CA GLN A 93 -24.84 10.95 -9.26
C GLN A 93 -25.59 10.85 -10.59
N ILE A 94 -25.00 10.19 -11.59
CA ILE A 94 -25.66 9.96 -12.89
C ILE A 94 -26.88 9.07 -12.71
N ALA A 95 -26.75 7.96 -11.97
CA ALA A 95 -27.85 7.04 -11.70
C ALA A 95 -28.99 7.73 -10.94
N SER A 96 -28.68 8.56 -9.94
CA SER A 96 -29.66 9.34 -9.18
C SER A 96 -30.37 10.38 -10.06
N GLY A 97 -29.63 11.04 -10.96
CA GLY A 97 -30.21 11.98 -11.92
C GLY A 97 -31.13 11.30 -12.93
N VAL A 98 -30.72 10.15 -13.48
CA VAL A 98 -31.53 9.35 -14.41
C VAL A 98 -32.77 8.79 -13.70
N ALA A 99 -32.63 8.23 -12.50
CA ALA A 99 -33.76 7.73 -11.71
C ALA A 99 -34.79 8.83 -11.42
N SER A 100 -34.32 10.04 -11.10
CA SER A 100 -35.18 11.21 -10.87
C SER A 100 -35.91 11.64 -12.16
N SER A 101 -35.24 11.57 -13.31
CA SER A 101 -35.87 11.85 -14.62
C SER A 101 -36.87 10.78 -15.05
N MET A 102 -36.64 9.52 -14.70
CA MET A 102 -37.55 8.39 -14.98
C MET A 102 -38.77 8.35 -14.05
N HIS A 103 -38.65 8.90 -12.83
CA HIS A 103 -39.77 9.02 -11.89
C HIS A 103 -40.66 10.25 -12.14
N THR A 104 -40.41 11.03 -13.19
CA THR A 104 -41.36 12.04 -13.66
C THR A 104 -42.28 11.38 -14.71
N PRO A 105 -43.42 10.76 -14.33
CA PRO A 105 -44.36 10.28 -15.33
C PRO A 105 -44.85 11.49 -16.15
N LEU A 106 -45.05 11.27 -17.44
CA LEU A 106 -45.69 12.21 -18.37
C LEU A 106 -47.02 12.71 -17.79
N ALA A 107 -46.99 13.82 -17.05
CA ALA A 107 -48.17 14.60 -16.70
C ALA A 107 -48.45 15.52 -17.88
N GLY A 108 -49.09 14.99 -18.92
CA GLY A 108 -49.44 15.77 -20.10
C GLY A 108 -49.89 14.95 -21.30
N LEU A 109 -51.00 14.22 -21.16
CA LEU A 109 -51.99 13.96 -22.21
C LEU A 109 -53.38 13.93 -21.57
#